data_AF-A0A0C4F6B1-F1
#
_entry.id   AF-A0A0C4F6B1-F1
#
_cell.length_a   1.000
_cell.length_b   1.000
_cell.length_c   1.000
_cell.angle_alpha   90.00
_cell.angle_beta   90.00
_cell.angle_gamma   90.00
#
_symmetry.space_group_name_H-M   'P 1'
#
loop_
_entity.id
_entity.type
_entity.pdbx_description
1 polymer ?
#
loop_
_entity_poly.entity_id
_entity_poly.type
_entity_poly.pdbx_seq_one_letter_code
_entity_poly.pdbx_strand_id
1 'polypeptide(L)'
;MHERTFTRKRREWGLQQRDLPKIKPASVITPQVRASLISSHSKGLSVAEIQARLAKETNVDVYCRTVKRYLKQLNLKLDINDVLKGKVTIPQVYEAITHAREFLGYGNAGYRRMNIILKTQYAIHVPRQMVADFLKEIDPKGTQARLRQTCKRRVFRTYGPNHIWSCDGHDKLKPYGITVYGFIDAWSQKVLGMFVHVTNNDPRHIGVYFLHLASKIGGIPSKVTVDSGTETGNMGTLIMYLSHQYASFEGRQLTVEEATARMHWTKSTRNQRIESLWSQMMKQHNRSIIGNIIDEIDGGNYDQEDQIQRSVDGYA
;
A
#
# COMPACT_ATOMS: atom_id res chain seq x y z
N MET A 1 8.36 8.60 45.01
CA MET A 1 7.74 7.39 44.41
C MET A 1 8.54 7.01 43.17
N HIS A 2 8.95 5.74 43.04
CA HIS A 2 9.83 5.28 41.95
C HIS A 2 9.06 5.13 40.63
N GLU A 3 9.69 5.42 39.50
CA GLU A 3 9.10 5.34 38.15
C GLU A 3 8.44 3.99 37.83
N ARG A 4 8.99 2.89 38.37
CA ARG A 4 8.41 1.53 38.26
C ARG A 4 7.02 1.41 38.91
N THR A 5 6.75 2.18 39.96
CA THR A 5 5.46 2.18 40.67
C THR A 5 4.35 2.81 39.83
N PHE A 6 4.67 3.83 39.04
CA PHE A 6 3.71 4.53 38.18
C PHE A 6 3.30 3.69 36.97
N THR A 7 4.26 3.00 36.34
CA THR A 7 3.99 2.15 35.18
C THR A 7 3.13 0.94 35.54
N ARG A 8 3.33 0.37 36.73
CA ARG A 8 2.49 -0.74 37.25
C ARG A 8 1.06 -0.29 37.51
N LYS A 9 0.86 0.79 38.25
CA LYS A 9 -0.49 1.34 38.54
C LYS A 9 -1.23 1.79 37.26
N ARG A 10 -0.51 2.29 36.25
CA ARG A 10 -1.09 2.63 34.93
C ARG A 10 -1.75 1.43 34.22
N ARG A 11 -1.15 0.24 34.32
CA ARG A 11 -1.73 -0.98 33.75
C ARG A 11 -2.96 -1.43 34.53
N GLU A 12 -2.90 -1.41 35.87
CA GLU A 12 -4.02 -1.77 36.74
C GLU A 12 -5.25 -0.88 36.51
N TRP A 13 -5.06 0.42 36.24
CA TRP A 13 -6.16 1.35 35.98
C TRP A 13 -6.64 1.39 34.53
N GLY A 14 -6.09 0.55 33.64
CA GLY A 14 -6.50 0.51 32.23
C GLY A 14 -6.22 1.79 31.43
N LEU A 15 -5.41 2.72 31.97
CA LEU A 15 -5.14 4.03 31.37
C LEU A 15 -4.17 3.91 30.20
N GLN A 16 -4.69 4.01 28.99
CA GLN A 16 -3.86 4.04 27.79
C GLN A 16 -3.31 5.45 27.56
N GLN A 17 -2.18 5.54 26.86
CA GLN A 17 -1.51 6.83 26.63
C GLN A 17 -2.39 7.82 25.82
N ARG A 18 -3.41 7.31 25.12
CA ARG A 18 -4.43 8.08 24.39
C ARG A 18 -5.50 8.70 25.30
N ASP A 19 -5.66 8.17 26.51
CA ASP A 19 -6.70 8.59 27.47
C ASP A 19 -6.21 9.73 28.38
N LEU A 20 -4.89 9.99 28.37
CA LEU A 20 -4.34 11.19 28.99
C LEU A 20 -4.82 12.43 28.22
N PRO A 21 -5.29 13.49 28.88
CA PRO A 21 -5.45 14.77 28.23
C PRO A 21 -4.11 15.13 27.61
N LYS A 22 -4.09 15.32 26.29
CA LYS A 22 -2.89 15.77 25.59
C LYS A 22 -2.50 17.08 26.24
N ILE A 23 -1.44 17.06 27.05
CA ILE A 23 -0.75 18.28 27.45
C ILE A 23 -0.36 18.92 26.13
N LYS A 24 -1.10 19.94 25.70
CA LYS A 24 -0.63 20.86 24.68
C LYS A 24 0.53 21.56 25.37
N PRO A 25 1.81 21.32 25.03
CA PRO A 25 2.79 22.29 25.43
C PRO A 25 2.37 23.56 24.69
N ALA A 26 1.80 24.52 25.42
CA ALA A 26 1.83 25.90 25.02
C ALA A 26 3.31 26.32 25.10
N SER A 27 4.15 25.79 24.20
CA SER A 27 5.37 26.51 23.83
C SER A 27 4.84 27.74 23.12
N VAL A 28 4.60 28.81 23.89
CA VAL A 28 4.25 30.12 23.37
C VAL A 28 5.32 30.43 22.34
N ILE A 29 4.95 30.41 21.06
CA ILE A 29 5.87 30.78 19.99
C ILE A 29 6.22 32.24 20.27
N THR A 30 7.48 32.51 20.62
CA THR A 30 7.91 33.87 20.92
C THR A 30 7.67 34.76 19.69
N PRO A 31 7.41 36.07 19.87
CA PRO A 31 7.19 36.98 18.75
C PRO A 31 8.30 36.93 17.70
N GLN A 32 9.56 36.78 18.14
CA GLN A 32 10.74 36.67 17.29
C GLN A 32 10.73 35.36 16.46
N VAL A 33 10.47 34.20 17.09
CA VAL A 33 10.34 32.92 16.39
C VAL A 33 9.17 32.97 15.42
N ARG A 34 8.04 33.57 15.81
CA ARG A 34 6.87 33.74 14.95
C ARG A 34 7.19 34.60 13.73
N ALA A 35 7.87 35.73 13.91
CA ALA A 35 8.27 36.62 12.81
C ALA A 35 9.23 35.93 11.84
N SER A 36 10.24 35.21 12.37
CA SER A 36 11.18 34.44 11.55
C SER A 36 10.47 33.34 10.75
N LEU A 37 9.53 32.61 11.37
CA LEU A 37 8.74 31.57 10.69
C LEU A 37 7.83 32.14 9.60
N ILE A 38 7.14 33.26 9.85
CA ILE A 38 6.28 33.93 8.85
C ILE A 38 7.13 34.46 7.69
N SER A 39 8.25 35.13 7.98
CA SER A 39 9.20 35.62 6.96
C SER A 39 9.82 34.49 6.14
N SER A 40 10.11 33.36 6.77
CA SER A 40 10.70 32.21 6.09
C SER A 40 9.66 31.46 5.25
N HIS A 41 8.43 31.39 5.73
CA HIS A 41 7.30 30.86 4.98
C HIS A 41 6.95 31.74 3.76
N SER A 42 6.91 33.07 3.90
CA SER A 42 6.65 33.97 2.77
C SER A 42 7.74 33.92 1.69
N LYS A 43 8.99 33.62 2.08
CA LYS A 43 10.11 33.35 1.18
C LYS A 43 10.14 31.93 0.62
N GLY A 44 9.15 31.09 0.94
CA GLY A 44 9.02 29.73 0.41
C GLY A 44 10.13 28.76 0.84
N LEU A 45 10.81 29.03 1.95
CA LEU A 45 11.93 28.21 2.43
C LEU A 45 11.47 26.79 2.80
N SER A 46 12.32 25.80 2.55
CA SER A 46 12.14 24.41 2.96
C SER A 46 12.26 24.28 4.50
N VAL A 47 11.83 23.14 5.05
CA VAL A 47 11.91 22.91 6.51
C VAL A 47 13.35 23.03 7.04
N ALA A 48 14.34 22.54 6.28
CA ALA A 48 15.75 22.60 6.65
C ALA A 48 16.28 24.05 6.59
N GLU A 49 15.89 24.81 5.57
CA GLU A 49 16.24 26.23 5.44
C GLU A 49 15.59 27.09 6.54
N ILE A 50 14.32 26.81 6.88
CA ILE A 50 13.63 27.46 8.00
C ILE A 50 14.34 27.13 9.32
N GLN A 51 14.76 25.88 9.53
CA GLN A 51 15.52 25.48 10.72
C GLN A 51 16.83 26.29 10.82
N ALA A 52 17.65 26.28 9.78
CA ALA A 52 18.94 26.97 9.77
C ALA A 52 18.79 28.47 9.99
N ARG A 53 17.79 29.09 9.36
CA ARG A 53 17.49 30.51 9.52
C ARG A 53 16.96 30.85 10.91
N LEU A 54 16.11 29.99 11.48
CA LEU A 54 15.57 30.19 12.82
C LEU A 54 16.69 30.14 13.88
N ALA A 55 17.61 29.17 13.76
CA ALA A 55 18.79 29.08 14.61
C ALA A 55 19.65 30.35 14.48
N LYS A 56 19.85 30.86 13.26
CA LYS A 56 20.64 32.07 13.00
C LYS A 56 20.01 33.36 13.50
N GLU A 57 18.71 33.56 13.32
CA GLU A 57 18.01 34.82 13.62
C GLU A 57 17.55 34.92 15.08
N THR A 58 17.26 33.80 15.73
CA THR A 58 16.65 33.77 17.07
C THR A 58 17.47 33.04 18.12
N ASN A 59 18.60 32.45 17.72
CA ASN A 59 19.44 31.59 18.56
C ASN A 59 18.69 30.37 19.14
N VAL A 60 17.57 29.99 18.52
CA VAL A 60 16.74 28.84 18.89
C VAL A 60 17.03 27.70 17.93
N ASP A 61 17.88 26.76 18.35
CA ASP A 61 18.12 25.52 17.60
C ASP A 61 17.02 24.49 17.90
N VAL A 62 16.36 24.01 16.86
CA VAL A 62 15.24 23.08 16.96
C VAL A 62 15.28 22.06 15.84
N TYR A 63 14.85 20.84 16.16
CA TYR A 63 14.66 19.80 15.15
C TYR A 63 13.61 20.20 14.10
N CYS A 64 13.78 19.71 12.86
CA CYS A 64 12.79 19.82 11.76
C CYS A 64 11.35 19.48 12.17
N ARG A 65 11.15 18.50 13.08
CA ARG A 65 9.81 18.14 13.61
C ARG A 65 9.15 19.29 14.38
N THR A 66 9.94 20.10 15.08
CA THR A 66 9.48 21.25 15.87
C THR A 66 9.12 22.41 14.94
N VAL A 67 9.91 22.64 13.88
CA VAL A 67 9.58 23.61 12.82
C VAL A 67 8.23 23.28 12.17
N LYS A 68 8.02 22.02 11.78
CA LYS A 68 6.72 21.55 11.24
C LYS A 68 5.57 21.77 12.23
N ARG A 69 5.81 21.57 13.53
CA ARG A 69 4.83 21.82 14.59
C ARG A 69 4.48 23.31 14.71
N TYR A 70 5.48 24.20 14.68
CA TYR A 70 5.25 25.65 14.74
C TYR A 70 4.49 26.17 13.53
N LEU A 71 4.86 25.73 12.32
CA LEU A 71 4.14 26.07 11.09
C LEU A 71 2.66 25.65 11.18
N LYS A 72 2.40 24.45 11.70
CA LYS A 72 1.03 23.98 11.95
C LYS A 72 0.28 24.84 12.98
N GLN A 73 0.93 25.26 14.06
CA GLN A 73 0.34 26.16 15.06
C GLN A 73 0.02 27.54 14.50
N LEU A 74 0.81 28.02 13.54
CA LEU A 74 0.62 29.29 12.84
C LEU A 74 -0.29 29.18 11.60
N ASN A 75 -0.87 28.00 11.32
CA ASN A 75 -1.62 27.70 10.10
C ASN A 75 -0.85 27.97 8.79
N LEU A 76 0.49 27.90 8.83
CA LEU A 76 1.36 28.06 7.67
C LEU A 76 1.59 26.70 7.00
N LYS A 77 1.22 26.57 5.72
CA LYS A 77 1.43 25.35 4.93
C LYS A 77 2.65 25.52 4.03
N LEU A 78 3.62 24.62 4.16
CA LEU A 78 4.71 24.51 3.18
C LEU A 78 4.21 23.68 2.00
N ASP A 79 3.58 24.33 1.02
CA ASP A 79 3.44 23.74 -0.30
C ASP A 79 4.77 23.97 -1.02
N ILE A 80 5.60 22.92 -1.08
CA ILE A 80 6.74 22.92 -2.00
C ILE A 80 6.12 22.81 -3.39
N ASN A 81 6.19 23.92 -4.11
CA ASN A 81 5.79 24.00 -5.50
C ASN A 81 7.02 24.39 -6.31
N ASP A 82 7.65 23.39 -6.93
CA ASP A 82 8.86 23.58 -7.73
C ASP A 82 8.62 24.49 -8.94
N VAL A 83 7.37 24.59 -9.42
CA VAL A 83 6.98 25.53 -10.47
C VAL A 83 7.04 26.98 -9.97
N LEU A 84 6.49 27.26 -8.78
CA LEU A 84 6.57 28.61 -8.19
C LEU A 84 8.00 29.01 -7.81
N LYS A 85 8.85 28.02 -7.55
CA LYS A 85 10.27 28.23 -7.26
C LYS A 85 11.14 28.35 -8.52
N GLY A 86 10.55 28.23 -9.72
CA GLY A 86 11.28 28.24 -10.99
C GLY A 86 12.24 27.05 -11.18
N LYS A 87 12.14 26.01 -10.35
CA LYS A 87 12.97 24.80 -10.46
C LYS A 87 12.54 23.92 -11.63
N VAL A 88 11.24 23.94 -11.93
CA VAL A 88 10.62 23.16 -12.99
C VAL A 88 9.61 24.05 -13.71
N THR A 89 9.55 24.00 -15.03
CA THR A 89 8.57 24.75 -15.81
C THR A 89 7.26 23.96 -15.96
N ILE A 90 6.15 24.63 -16.28
CA ILE A 90 4.88 23.95 -16.56
C ILE A 90 5.03 22.88 -17.66
N PRO A 91 5.68 23.16 -18.81
CA PRO A 91 5.93 22.15 -19.84
C PRO A 91 6.67 20.91 -19.34
N GLN A 92 7.69 21.07 -18.49
CA GLN A 92 8.42 19.94 -17.90
C GLN A 92 7.52 19.06 -17.02
N VAL A 93 6.55 19.66 -16.31
CA VAL A 93 5.57 18.89 -15.55
C VAL A 93 4.62 18.12 -16.48
N TYR A 94 4.19 18.74 -17.59
CA TYR A 94 3.38 18.06 -18.62
C TYR A 94 4.14 16.87 -19.21
N GLU A 95 5.37 17.09 -19.68
CA GLU A 95 6.22 16.04 -20.24
C GLU A 95 6.43 14.90 -19.25
N ALA A 96 6.70 15.19 -17.97
CA ALA A 96 6.83 14.16 -16.95
C ALA A 96 5.54 13.35 -16.76
N ILE A 97 4.37 14.00 -16.77
CA ILE A 97 3.08 13.30 -16.68
C ILE A 97 2.84 12.45 -17.93
N THR A 98 3.07 12.99 -19.13
CA THR A 98 2.88 12.27 -20.40
C THR A 98 3.83 11.07 -20.49
N HIS A 99 5.11 11.28 -20.20
CA HIS A 99 6.12 10.22 -20.16
C HIS A 99 5.74 9.09 -19.20
N ALA A 100 5.33 9.44 -17.97
CA ALA A 100 4.92 8.46 -16.97
C ALA A 100 3.74 7.60 -17.48
N ARG A 101 2.83 8.20 -18.24
CA ARG A 101 1.62 7.53 -18.71
C ARG A 101 1.86 6.63 -19.90
N GLU A 102 2.60 7.13 -20.88
CA GLU A 102 2.80 6.47 -22.18
C GLU A 102 3.94 5.46 -22.12
N PHE A 103 5.03 5.77 -21.40
CA PHE A 103 6.26 4.98 -21.44
C PHE A 103 6.53 4.18 -20.16
N LEU A 104 6.01 4.62 -19.00
CA LEU A 104 6.21 3.91 -17.72
C LEU A 104 5.00 3.07 -17.27
N GLY A 105 4.02 2.89 -18.15
CA GLY A 105 2.83 2.08 -17.86
C GLY A 105 1.86 2.70 -16.84
N TYR A 106 2.01 3.99 -16.49
CA TYR A 106 1.11 4.67 -15.55
C TYR A 106 -0.11 5.34 -16.21
N GLY A 107 -0.49 4.92 -17.43
CA GLY A 107 -1.61 5.51 -18.18
C GLY A 107 -2.94 5.56 -17.42
N ASN A 108 -3.14 4.64 -16.47
CA ASN A 108 -4.33 4.56 -15.62
C ASN A 108 -4.18 5.24 -14.24
N ALA A 109 -3.05 5.89 -13.93
CA ALA A 109 -2.85 6.55 -12.65
C ALA A 109 -3.73 7.81 -12.50
N GLY A 110 -4.49 7.89 -11.39
CA GLY A 110 -5.19 9.13 -11.03
C GLY A 110 -4.27 10.17 -10.40
N TYR A 111 -4.74 11.41 -10.26
CA TYR A 111 -3.92 12.56 -9.79
C TYR A 111 -3.16 12.33 -8.48
N ARG A 112 -3.74 11.57 -7.53
CA ARG A 112 -3.05 11.24 -6.27
C ARG A 112 -1.84 10.34 -6.49
N ARG A 113 -1.98 9.32 -7.34
CA ARG A 113 -0.90 8.39 -7.67
C ARG A 113 0.13 9.08 -8.55
N MET A 114 -0.32 9.86 -9.52
CA MET A 114 0.57 10.66 -10.37
C MET A 114 1.39 11.66 -9.55
N ASN A 115 0.80 12.31 -8.55
CA ASN A 115 1.55 13.18 -7.63
C ASN A 115 2.62 12.45 -6.82
N ILE A 116 2.43 11.16 -6.51
CA ILE A 116 3.46 10.32 -5.87
C ILE A 116 4.54 10.00 -6.90
N ILE A 117 4.17 9.56 -8.10
CA ILE A 117 5.10 9.23 -9.19
C ILE A 117 6.03 10.41 -9.50
N LEU A 118 5.47 11.61 -9.70
CA LEU A 118 6.24 12.84 -9.93
C LEU A 118 7.27 13.09 -8.81
N LYS A 119 6.90 12.87 -7.55
CA LYS A 119 7.82 13.04 -6.42
C LYS A 119 8.89 11.97 -6.35
N THR A 120 8.53 10.70 -6.57
CA THR A 120 9.43 9.57 -6.33
C THR A 120 10.33 9.25 -7.51
N GLN A 121 9.87 9.47 -8.74
CA GLN A 121 10.60 9.10 -9.96
C GLN A 121 11.19 10.30 -10.68
N TYR A 122 10.54 11.47 -10.59
CA TYR A 122 10.99 12.68 -11.26
C TYR A 122 11.56 13.74 -10.30
N ALA A 123 11.48 13.50 -8.98
CA ALA A 123 11.82 14.47 -7.93
C ALA A 123 11.04 15.81 -8.03
N ILE A 124 9.91 15.83 -8.74
CA ILE A 124 9.06 17.01 -8.96
C ILE A 124 8.02 17.14 -7.85
N HIS A 125 8.07 18.25 -7.13
CA HIS A 125 7.13 18.59 -6.08
C HIS A 125 6.16 19.66 -6.57
N VAL A 126 4.93 19.24 -6.91
CA VAL A 126 3.85 20.14 -7.32
C VAL A 126 2.58 19.91 -6.48
N PRO A 127 1.71 20.94 -6.36
CA PRO A 127 0.42 20.81 -5.70
C PRO A 127 -0.43 19.71 -6.35
N ARG A 128 -1.19 18.98 -5.53
CA ARG A 128 -2.07 17.91 -6.02
C ARG A 128 -3.14 18.42 -6.98
N GLN A 129 -3.61 19.65 -6.76
CA GLN A 129 -4.63 20.28 -7.60
C GLN A 129 -4.10 20.51 -9.01
N MET A 130 -2.88 21.02 -9.15
CA MET A 130 -2.20 21.21 -10.43
C MET A 130 -2.13 19.90 -11.24
N VAL A 131 -1.72 18.80 -10.59
CA VAL A 131 -1.71 17.46 -11.24
C VAL A 131 -3.13 17.03 -11.65
N ALA A 132 -4.15 17.34 -10.85
CA ALA A 132 -5.53 16.99 -11.17
C ALA A 132 -6.04 17.76 -12.39
N ASP A 133 -5.67 19.03 -12.53
CA ASP A 133 -6.08 19.87 -13.65
C ASP A 133 -5.34 19.45 -14.93
N PHE A 134 -4.02 19.21 -14.87
CA PHE A 134 -3.27 18.67 -16.01
C PHE A 134 -3.80 17.31 -16.48
N LEU A 135 -4.18 16.41 -15.56
CA LEU A 135 -4.76 15.12 -15.95
C LEU A 135 -6.17 15.23 -16.54
N LYS A 136 -6.95 16.26 -16.19
CA LYS A 136 -8.24 16.50 -16.86
C LYS A 136 -8.05 16.92 -18.31
N GLU A 137 -6.98 17.65 -18.60
CA GLU A 137 -6.64 18.09 -19.96
C GLU A 137 -6.04 16.94 -20.77
N ILE A 138 -5.06 16.21 -20.21
CA ILE A 138 -4.38 15.10 -20.89
C ILE A 138 -5.31 13.88 -21.06
N ASP A 139 -6.18 13.60 -20.09
CA ASP A 139 -7.10 12.45 -20.11
C ASP A 139 -8.47 12.78 -19.50
N PRO A 140 -9.30 13.53 -20.23
CA PRO A 140 -10.65 13.84 -19.79
C PRO A 140 -11.49 12.57 -19.66
N LYS A 141 -11.33 11.61 -20.57
CA LYS A 141 -12.11 10.34 -20.61
C LYS A 141 -11.84 9.48 -19.38
N GLY A 142 -10.57 9.20 -19.07
CA GLY A 142 -10.19 8.42 -17.91
C GLY A 142 -10.50 9.16 -16.60
N THR A 143 -10.43 10.49 -16.57
CA THR A 143 -10.86 11.27 -15.40
C THR A 143 -12.36 11.11 -15.13
N GLN A 144 -13.20 11.20 -16.16
CA GLN A 144 -14.64 10.96 -16.03
C GLN A 144 -14.98 9.51 -15.64
N ALA A 145 -14.28 8.52 -16.21
CA ALA A 145 -14.51 7.11 -15.89
C ALA A 145 -14.28 6.80 -14.39
N ARG A 146 -13.33 7.49 -13.75
CA ARG A 146 -13.03 7.32 -12.32
C ARG A 146 -14.10 7.93 -11.41
N LEU A 147 -14.80 8.98 -11.83
CA LEU A 147 -15.89 9.60 -11.07
C LEU A 147 -17.12 8.70 -10.94
N ARG A 148 -17.33 7.79 -11.90
CA ARG A 148 -18.50 6.89 -11.94
C ARG A 148 -18.38 5.68 -11.01
N GLN A 149 -17.20 5.39 -10.46
CA GLN A 149 -16.95 4.18 -9.66
C GLN A 149 -17.09 4.44 -8.16
N THR A 150 -18.31 4.41 -7.63
CA THR A 150 -18.54 4.43 -6.18
C THR A 150 -18.53 3.00 -5.64
N CYS A 151 -17.40 2.56 -5.10
CA CYS A 151 -17.35 1.25 -4.44
C CYS A 151 -18.06 1.31 -3.09
N LYS A 152 -19.02 0.40 -2.82
CA LYS A 152 -19.66 0.28 -1.51
C LYS A 152 -18.63 -0.20 -0.50
N ARG A 153 -18.25 0.66 0.46
CA ARG A 153 -17.38 0.25 1.58
C ARG A 153 -18.11 -0.78 2.45
N ARG A 154 -17.47 -1.93 2.66
CA ARG A 154 -17.90 -2.90 3.67
C ARG A 154 -16.90 -2.88 4.82
N VAL A 155 -17.37 -3.22 6.01
CA VAL A 155 -16.54 -3.31 7.21
C VAL A 155 -15.83 -4.66 7.23
N PHE A 156 -14.50 -4.67 7.16
CA PHE A 156 -13.67 -5.87 7.31
C PHE A 156 -12.83 -5.76 8.59
N ARG A 157 -13.13 -6.60 9.60
CA ARG A 157 -12.50 -6.54 10.93
C ARG A 157 -11.26 -7.43 11.00
N THR A 158 -10.16 -6.89 11.53
CA THR A 158 -8.90 -7.61 11.78
C THR A 158 -8.29 -7.13 13.10
N TYR A 159 -7.58 -7.99 13.82
CA TYR A 159 -7.01 -7.66 15.13
C TYR A 159 -5.54 -7.24 15.09
N GLY A 160 -4.83 -7.48 13.98
CA GLY A 160 -3.42 -7.12 13.83
C GLY A 160 -2.77 -7.84 12.64
N PRO A 161 -1.45 -7.62 12.44
CA PRO A 161 -0.67 -8.37 11.46
C PRO A 161 -0.80 -9.88 11.67
N ASN A 162 -0.82 -10.64 10.57
CA ASN A 162 -0.96 -12.11 10.55
C ASN A 162 -2.23 -12.64 11.23
N HIS A 163 -3.22 -11.79 11.50
CA HIS A 163 -4.51 -12.26 11.99
C HIS A 163 -5.27 -13.03 10.90
N ILE A 164 -5.32 -12.49 9.68
CA ILE A 164 -5.96 -13.14 8.54
C ILE A 164 -5.04 -13.01 7.32
N TRP A 165 -4.65 -14.13 6.72
CA TRP A 165 -4.12 -14.13 5.37
C TRP A 165 -5.27 -14.37 4.38
N SER A 166 -5.43 -13.44 3.44
CA SER A 166 -6.42 -13.52 2.36
C SER A 166 -5.69 -13.99 1.10
N CYS A 167 -6.17 -15.10 0.53
CA CYS A 167 -5.50 -15.81 -0.55
C CYS A 167 -6.50 -16.10 -1.68
N ASP A 168 -6.01 -16.09 -2.92
CA ASP A 168 -6.84 -16.21 -4.12
C ASP A 168 -5.97 -16.33 -5.38
N GLY A 169 -6.54 -16.90 -6.45
CA GLY A 169 -5.95 -16.93 -7.78
C GLY A 169 -6.39 -15.75 -8.64
N HIS A 170 -5.53 -15.32 -9.57
CA HIS A 170 -5.85 -14.27 -10.54
C HIS A 170 -5.65 -14.77 -11.98
N ASP A 171 -6.77 -15.02 -12.65
CA ASP A 171 -6.82 -15.72 -13.94
C ASP A 171 -6.87 -14.78 -15.16
N LYS A 172 -6.76 -13.46 -14.97
CA LYS A 172 -6.90 -12.52 -16.11
C LYS A 172 -5.79 -12.62 -17.15
N LEU A 173 -4.65 -13.21 -16.81
CA LEU A 173 -3.55 -13.48 -17.74
C LEU A 173 -3.47 -14.96 -18.16
N LYS A 174 -4.39 -15.81 -17.68
CA LYS A 174 -4.43 -17.24 -17.99
C LYS A 174 -4.56 -17.55 -19.48
N PRO A 175 -5.28 -16.76 -20.31
CA PRO A 175 -5.26 -16.94 -21.76
C PRO A 175 -3.83 -16.93 -22.34
N TYR A 176 -2.95 -16.12 -21.77
CA TYR A 176 -1.55 -15.95 -22.16
C TYR A 176 -0.59 -16.87 -21.39
N GLY A 177 -1.10 -17.95 -20.78
CA GLY A 177 -0.27 -18.93 -20.06
C GLY A 177 0.17 -18.50 -18.65
N ILE A 178 -0.22 -17.31 -18.19
CA ILE A 178 0.23 -16.76 -16.90
C ILE A 178 -0.91 -16.79 -15.88
N THR A 179 -0.79 -17.63 -14.86
CA THR A 179 -1.65 -17.59 -13.67
C THR A 179 -0.88 -17.06 -12.47
N VAL A 180 -1.54 -16.27 -11.62
CA VAL A 180 -0.91 -15.72 -10.42
C VAL A 180 -1.70 -16.15 -9.20
N TYR A 181 -1.05 -16.68 -8.18
CA TYR A 181 -1.67 -16.94 -6.88
C TYR A 181 -1.10 -15.99 -5.82
N GLY A 182 -1.98 -15.28 -5.12
CA GLY A 182 -1.60 -14.23 -4.19
C GLY A 182 -1.89 -14.58 -2.74
N PHE A 183 -1.04 -14.06 -1.85
CA PHE A 183 -1.24 -14.08 -0.40
C PHE A 183 -1.02 -12.68 0.14
N ILE A 184 -1.98 -12.16 0.90
CA ILE A 184 -1.85 -10.87 1.56
C ILE A 184 -2.24 -10.93 3.02
N ASP A 185 -1.60 -10.09 3.84
CA ASP A 185 -2.06 -9.83 5.21
C ASP A 185 -3.26 -8.88 5.17
N ALA A 186 -4.42 -9.34 5.64
CA ALA A 186 -5.66 -8.59 5.55
C ALA A 186 -5.70 -7.31 6.42
N TRP A 187 -4.84 -7.21 7.45
CA TRP A 187 -4.76 -6.05 8.33
C TRP A 187 -3.94 -4.93 7.70
N SER A 188 -2.70 -5.22 7.30
CA SER A 188 -1.76 -4.26 6.70
C SER A 188 -1.95 -4.07 5.20
N GLN A 189 -2.61 -5.02 4.52
CA GLN A 189 -2.65 -5.16 3.06
C GLN A 189 -1.25 -5.37 2.44
N LYS A 190 -0.28 -5.84 3.24
CA LYS A 190 1.03 -6.22 2.74
C LYS A 190 0.90 -7.48 1.87
N VAL A 191 1.46 -7.43 0.67
CA VAL A 191 1.66 -8.63 -0.16
C VAL A 191 2.71 -9.51 0.51
N LEU A 192 2.31 -10.71 0.88
CA LEU A 192 3.17 -11.70 1.52
C LEU A 192 3.90 -12.53 0.47
N GLY A 193 3.19 -12.90 -0.60
CA GLY A 193 3.73 -13.60 -1.75
C GLY A 193 2.81 -13.48 -2.96
N MET A 194 3.44 -13.52 -4.14
CA MET A 194 2.77 -13.69 -5.43
C MET A 194 3.55 -14.78 -6.18
N PHE A 195 2.86 -15.83 -6.57
CA PHE A 195 3.44 -17.01 -7.22
C PHE A 195 2.89 -17.09 -8.64
N VAL A 196 3.77 -17.18 -9.62
CA VAL A 196 3.42 -17.19 -11.05
C VAL A 196 3.61 -18.59 -11.60
N HIS A 197 2.58 -19.18 -12.18
CA HIS A 197 2.61 -20.52 -12.72
C HIS A 197 1.74 -20.66 -13.97
N VAL A 198 1.92 -21.75 -14.72
CA VAL A 198 1.09 -22.07 -15.89
C VAL A 198 -0.33 -22.52 -15.48
N THR A 199 -0.48 -23.11 -14.29
CA THR A 199 -1.78 -23.51 -13.71
C THR A 199 -1.86 -23.23 -12.22
N ASN A 200 -3.01 -22.70 -11.80
CA ASN A 200 -3.36 -22.46 -10.40
C ASN A 200 -4.41 -23.44 -9.86
N ASN A 201 -4.75 -24.49 -10.62
CA ASN A 201 -5.80 -25.45 -10.26
C ASN A 201 -5.27 -26.64 -9.44
N ASP A 202 -3.95 -26.79 -9.26
CA ASP A 202 -3.37 -27.90 -8.50
C ASP A 202 -3.24 -27.56 -7.01
N PRO A 203 -3.94 -28.28 -6.10
CA PRO A 203 -3.86 -28.03 -4.67
C PRO A 203 -2.46 -28.19 -4.06
N ARG A 204 -1.57 -28.97 -4.69
CA ARG A 204 -0.19 -29.19 -4.20
C ARG A 204 0.61 -27.90 -4.27
N HIS A 205 0.49 -27.18 -5.38
CA HIS A 205 1.14 -25.90 -5.60
C HIS A 205 0.76 -24.87 -4.52
N ILE A 206 -0.54 -24.72 -4.26
CA ILE A 206 -1.04 -23.76 -3.25
C ILE A 206 -0.57 -24.14 -1.85
N GLY A 207 -0.56 -25.43 -1.52
CA GLY A 207 0.00 -25.93 -0.27
C GLY A 207 1.48 -25.61 -0.11
N VAL A 208 2.29 -25.79 -1.16
CA VAL A 208 3.72 -25.45 -1.17
C VAL A 208 3.93 -23.94 -0.99
N TYR A 209 3.16 -23.09 -1.67
CA TYR A 209 3.25 -21.64 -1.51
C TYR A 209 2.96 -21.21 -0.07
N PHE A 210 1.92 -21.80 0.53
CA PHE A 210 1.58 -21.54 1.93
C PHE A 210 2.73 -21.92 2.88
N LEU A 211 3.31 -23.12 2.73
CA LEU A 211 4.42 -23.57 3.56
C LEU A 211 5.68 -22.73 3.36
N HIS A 212 5.99 -22.38 2.11
CA HIS A 212 7.10 -21.49 1.79
C HIS A 212 6.95 -20.14 2.51
N LEU A 213 5.76 -19.54 2.46
CA LEU A 213 5.48 -18.29 3.17
C LEU A 213 5.54 -18.45 4.68
N ALA A 214 4.96 -19.51 5.24
CA ALA A 214 4.98 -19.77 6.67
C ALA A 214 6.44 -19.92 7.19
N SER A 215 7.27 -20.65 6.44
CA SER A 215 8.70 -20.80 6.75
C SER A 215 9.44 -19.45 6.68
N LYS A 216 9.27 -18.71 5.59
CA LYS A 216 9.94 -17.40 5.38
C LYS A 216 9.53 -16.34 6.42
N ILE A 217 8.26 -16.33 6.84
CA ILE A 217 7.74 -15.39 7.84
C ILE A 217 8.08 -15.86 9.26
N GLY A 218 8.37 -17.15 9.47
CA GLY A 218 8.65 -17.74 10.77
C GLY A 218 7.39 -18.09 11.56
N GLY A 219 6.27 -18.34 10.88
CA GLY A 219 5.01 -18.71 11.51
C GLY A 219 3.80 -18.71 10.58
N ILE A 220 2.68 -19.24 11.07
CA ILE A 220 1.39 -19.31 10.37
C ILE A 220 0.46 -18.17 10.81
N PRO A 221 -0.51 -17.75 9.96
CA PRO A 221 -1.51 -16.77 10.38
C PRO A 221 -2.46 -17.37 11.42
N SER A 222 -3.17 -16.49 12.13
CA SER A 222 -4.28 -16.94 12.97
C SER A 222 -5.41 -17.55 12.14
N LYS A 223 -5.71 -17.01 10.95
CA LYS A 223 -6.73 -17.55 10.04
C LYS A 223 -6.30 -17.39 8.59
N VAL A 224 -6.80 -18.28 7.75
CA VAL A 224 -6.72 -18.16 6.29
C VAL A 224 -8.14 -17.93 5.76
N THR A 225 -8.28 -17.01 4.82
CA THR A 225 -9.53 -16.82 4.07
C THR A 225 -9.27 -16.98 2.60
N VAL A 226 -10.07 -17.84 1.96
CA VAL A 226 -10.02 -18.11 0.53
C VAL A 226 -11.40 -18.26 -0.04
N ASP A 227 -11.48 -18.18 -1.36
CA ASP A 227 -12.67 -18.57 -2.09
C ASP A 227 -12.91 -20.08 -1.98
N SER A 228 -14.19 -20.46 -2.00
CA SER A 228 -14.60 -21.87 -2.00
C SER A 228 -14.23 -22.55 -3.32
N GLY A 229 -13.01 -23.07 -3.40
CA GLY A 229 -12.51 -23.85 -4.54
C GLY A 229 -11.77 -25.12 -4.09
N THR A 230 -11.74 -26.13 -4.95
CA THR A 230 -11.11 -27.45 -4.69
C THR A 230 -9.59 -27.34 -4.61
N GLU A 231 -9.00 -26.35 -5.28
CA GLU A 231 -7.59 -26.03 -5.29
C GLU A 231 -7.05 -25.62 -3.91
N THR A 232 -7.90 -25.17 -3.00
CA THR A 232 -7.47 -24.69 -1.67
C THR A 232 -7.43 -25.78 -0.60
N GLY A 233 -7.84 -27.01 -0.92
CA GLY A 233 -8.02 -28.11 0.03
C GLY A 233 -6.77 -28.41 0.86
N ASN A 234 -5.62 -28.63 0.20
CA ASN A 234 -4.36 -28.96 0.88
C ASN A 234 -3.91 -27.84 1.83
N MET A 235 -3.99 -26.58 1.41
CA MET A 235 -3.66 -25.45 2.28
C MET A 235 -4.59 -25.39 3.49
N GLY A 236 -5.90 -25.65 3.29
CA GLY A 236 -6.85 -25.78 4.37
C GLY A 236 -6.43 -26.84 5.39
N THR A 237 -6.08 -28.04 4.93
CA THR A 237 -5.58 -29.11 5.80
C THR A 237 -4.31 -28.71 6.54
N LEU A 238 -3.37 -28.03 5.88
CA LEU A 238 -2.11 -27.59 6.47
C LEU A 238 -2.32 -26.54 7.58
N ILE A 239 -3.15 -25.51 7.36
CA ILE A 239 -3.42 -24.51 8.40
C ILE A 239 -4.13 -25.14 9.60
N MET A 240 -5.06 -26.06 9.37
CA MET A 240 -5.77 -26.77 10.44
C MET A 240 -4.82 -27.64 11.26
N TYR A 241 -4.00 -28.46 10.58
CA TYR A 241 -3.03 -29.34 11.22
C TYR A 241 -1.98 -28.56 12.02
N LEU A 242 -1.33 -27.57 11.40
CA LEU A 242 -0.29 -26.77 12.06
C LEU A 242 -0.87 -25.94 13.22
N SER A 243 -2.09 -25.41 13.07
CA SER A 243 -2.76 -24.70 14.17
C SER A 243 -3.04 -25.63 15.34
N HIS A 244 -3.54 -26.84 15.08
CA HIS A 244 -3.79 -27.79 16.15
C HIS A 244 -2.50 -28.20 16.86
N GLN A 245 -1.42 -28.46 16.12
CA GLN A 245 -0.15 -28.91 16.69
C GLN A 245 0.60 -27.82 17.46
N TYR A 246 0.64 -26.59 16.93
CA TYR A 246 1.58 -25.57 17.41
C TYR A 246 0.95 -24.29 17.94
N ALA A 247 -0.32 -24.01 17.63
CA ALA A 247 -0.96 -22.80 18.14
C ALA A 247 -1.59 -23.04 19.51
N SER A 248 -1.46 -22.03 20.38
CA SER A 248 -2.07 -22.03 21.70
C SER A 248 -3.06 -20.88 21.85
N PHE A 249 -4.14 -21.11 22.58
CA PHE A 249 -5.06 -20.08 23.03
C PHE A 249 -5.19 -20.18 24.55
N GLU A 250 -5.01 -19.06 25.27
CA GLU A 250 -5.07 -19.01 26.73
C GLU A 250 -4.15 -20.04 27.43
N GLY A 251 -2.98 -20.30 26.86
CA GLY A 251 -1.97 -21.19 27.44
C GLY A 251 -2.22 -22.69 27.21
N ARG A 252 -3.27 -23.07 26.47
CA ARG A 252 -3.54 -24.45 26.06
C ARG A 252 -3.44 -24.63 24.55
N GLN A 253 -3.23 -25.87 24.12
CA GLN A 253 -3.37 -26.26 22.73
C GLN A 253 -4.81 -26.05 22.23
N LEU A 254 -4.96 -25.72 20.95
CA LEU A 254 -6.26 -25.60 20.32
C LEU A 254 -6.96 -26.96 20.19
N THR A 255 -8.28 -26.98 20.34
CA THR A 255 -9.07 -28.17 19.97
C THR A 255 -9.12 -28.34 18.45
N VAL A 256 -9.57 -29.50 17.98
CA VAL A 256 -9.74 -29.78 16.55
C VAL A 256 -10.76 -28.81 15.92
N GLU A 257 -11.82 -28.47 16.64
CA GLU A 257 -12.85 -27.53 16.20
C GLU A 257 -12.29 -26.10 16.06
N GLU A 258 -11.49 -25.66 17.03
CA GLU A 258 -10.84 -24.34 16.99
C GLU A 258 -9.79 -24.24 15.88
N ALA A 259 -9.06 -25.33 15.63
CA ALA A 259 -8.12 -25.44 14.53
C ALA A 259 -8.84 -25.43 13.17
N THR A 260 -9.95 -26.15 13.06
CA THR A 260 -10.83 -26.16 11.87
C THR A 260 -11.34 -24.76 11.57
N ALA A 261 -11.75 -24.01 12.60
CA ALA A 261 -12.21 -22.63 12.46
C ALA A 261 -11.11 -21.62 12.03
N ARG A 262 -9.84 -22.04 11.94
CA ARG A 262 -8.77 -21.20 11.36
C ARG A 262 -8.83 -21.14 9.85
N MET A 263 -9.45 -22.12 9.18
CA MET A 263 -9.70 -22.08 7.74
C MET A 263 -11.10 -21.52 7.45
N HIS A 264 -11.18 -20.46 6.65
CA HIS A 264 -12.45 -19.85 6.27
C HIS A 264 -12.63 -19.81 4.75
N TRP A 265 -13.45 -20.72 4.23
CA TRP A 265 -13.95 -20.63 2.86
C TRP A 265 -15.07 -19.61 2.76
N THR A 266 -14.96 -18.73 1.77
CA THR A 266 -15.90 -17.64 1.56
C THR A 266 -16.29 -17.53 0.09
N LYS A 267 -17.31 -16.72 -0.20
CA LYS A 267 -17.65 -16.37 -1.59
C LYS A 267 -16.65 -15.33 -2.10
N SER A 268 -16.29 -15.33 -3.37
CA SER A 268 -15.44 -14.30 -4.01
C SER A 268 -15.76 -12.87 -3.59
N THR A 269 -17.04 -12.51 -3.63
CA THR A 269 -17.53 -11.18 -3.21
C THR A 269 -17.24 -10.81 -1.74
N ARG A 270 -16.82 -11.75 -0.91
CA ARG A 270 -16.46 -11.59 0.50
C ARG A 270 -14.94 -11.64 0.73
N ASN A 271 -14.14 -12.19 -0.18
CA ASN A 271 -12.67 -12.18 -0.16
C ASN A 271 -12.08 -10.82 -0.59
N GLN A 272 -12.65 -9.76 -0.03
CA GLN A 272 -12.52 -8.38 -0.51
C GLN A 272 -11.10 -7.84 -0.50
N ARG A 273 -10.24 -8.36 0.38
CA ARG A 273 -8.89 -7.81 0.58
C ARG A 273 -8.02 -8.14 -0.63
N ILE A 274 -7.95 -9.41 -1.01
CA ILE A 274 -7.16 -9.84 -2.16
C ILE A 274 -7.83 -9.46 -3.48
N GLU A 275 -9.15 -9.49 -3.57
CA GLU A 275 -9.89 -8.95 -4.72
C GLU A 275 -9.62 -7.45 -4.93
N SER A 276 -9.43 -6.69 -3.85
CA SER A 276 -8.99 -5.29 -3.95
C SER A 276 -7.55 -5.15 -4.44
N LEU A 277 -6.67 -6.13 -4.20
CA LEU A 277 -5.34 -6.18 -4.81
C LEU A 277 -5.46 -6.47 -6.31
N TRP A 278 -6.25 -7.49 -6.69
CA TRP A 278 -6.49 -7.85 -8.10
C TRP A 278 -7.10 -6.73 -8.90
N SER A 279 -8.07 -6.01 -8.34
CA SER A 279 -8.64 -4.81 -8.98
C SER A 279 -7.58 -3.73 -9.23
N GLN A 280 -6.65 -3.54 -8.29
CA GLN A 280 -5.55 -2.59 -8.46
C GLN A 280 -4.54 -3.07 -9.50
N MET A 281 -4.18 -4.35 -9.48
CA MET A 281 -3.25 -4.97 -10.42
C MET A 281 -3.79 -4.89 -11.85
N MET A 282 -5.08 -5.16 -12.05
CA MET A 282 -5.74 -4.98 -13.35
C MET A 282 -5.66 -3.54 -13.87
N LYS A 283 -5.92 -2.56 -13.00
CA LYS A 283 -5.91 -1.16 -13.39
C LYS A 283 -4.50 -0.65 -13.67
N GLN A 284 -3.52 -1.06 -12.88
CA GLN A 284 -2.18 -0.48 -12.90
C GLN A 284 -1.21 -1.23 -13.82
N HIS A 285 -1.38 -2.52 -14.03
CA HIS A 285 -0.39 -3.36 -14.71
C HIS A 285 -1.01 -4.18 -15.83
N ASN A 286 -1.97 -5.07 -15.53
CA ASN A 286 -2.40 -6.07 -16.51
C ASN A 286 -2.98 -5.48 -17.79
N ARG A 287 -3.69 -4.34 -17.73
CA ARG A 287 -4.18 -3.71 -18.97
C ARG A 287 -3.07 -3.33 -19.93
N SER A 288 -1.96 -2.80 -19.41
CA SER A 288 -0.79 -2.46 -20.23
C SER A 288 -0.13 -3.72 -20.75
N ILE A 289 0.06 -4.73 -19.87
CA ILE A 289 0.68 -6.01 -20.25
C ILE A 289 -0.14 -6.70 -21.36
N ILE A 290 -1.46 -6.76 -21.20
CA ILE A 290 -2.37 -7.34 -22.20
C ILE A 290 -2.29 -6.55 -23.51
N GLY A 291 -2.25 -5.22 -23.47
CA GLY A 291 -2.06 -4.39 -24.66
C GLY A 291 -0.78 -4.76 -25.40
N ASN A 292 0.35 -4.77 -24.70
CA ASN A 292 1.65 -5.14 -25.28
C ASN A 292 1.64 -6.56 -25.88
N ILE A 293 1.03 -7.54 -25.19
CA ILE A 293 0.95 -8.91 -25.73
C ILE A 293 0.11 -8.94 -27.01
N ILE A 294 -1.00 -8.19 -27.07
CA ILE A 294 -1.82 -8.08 -28.28
C ILE A 294 -1.03 -7.43 -29.41
N ASP A 295 -0.26 -6.38 -29.13
CA ASP A 295 0.57 -5.72 -30.13
C ASP A 295 1.63 -6.68 -30.72
N GLU A 296 2.24 -7.55 -29.89
CA GLU A 296 3.18 -8.58 -30.36
C GLU A 296 2.50 -9.72 -31.15
N ILE A 297 1.26 -10.09 -30.80
CA ILE A 297 0.44 -11.03 -31.59
C ILE A 297 0.15 -10.45 -32.96
N ASP A 298 -0.34 -9.21 -33.01
CA ASP A 298 -0.69 -8.51 -34.25
C ASP A 298 0.54 -8.26 -35.12
N GLY A 299 1.72 -8.08 -34.50
CA GLY A 299 3.01 -7.98 -35.16
C GLY A 299 3.59 -9.30 -35.66
N GLY A 300 3.01 -10.45 -35.29
CA GLY A 300 3.50 -11.79 -35.65
C GLY A 300 4.74 -12.25 -34.87
N ASN A 301 5.11 -11.55 -33.80
CA ASN A 301 6.28 -11.87 -32.96
C ASN A 301 5.95 -12.85 -31.83
N TYR A 302 4.66 -13.07 -31.54
CA TYR A 302 4.18 -14.02 -30.53
C TYR A 302 3.00 -14.82 -31.07
N ASP A 303 3.10 -16.15 -31.00
CA ASP A 303 2.02 -17.09 -31.32
C ASP A 303 1.46 -17.70 -30.03
N GLN A 304 0.18 -17.44 -29.75
CA GLN A 304 -0.51 -17.97 -28.57
C GLN A 304 -0.79 -19.48 -28.66
N GLU A 305 -0.79 -20.04 -29.87
CA GLU A 305 -0.99 -21.47 -30.10
C GLU A 305 0.33 -22.27 -30.01
N ASP A 306 1.49 -21.59 -30.06
CA ASP A 306 2.80 -22.19 -29.83
C ASP A 306 3.00 -22.46 -28.32
N GLN A 307 3.08 -23.74 -27.96
CA GLN A 307 3.24 -24.18 -26.58
C GLN A 307 4.53 -23.71 -25.92
N ILE A 308 5.61 -23.51 -26.69
CA ILE A 308 6.90 -23.06 -26.18
C ILE A 308 6.80 -21.57 -25.84
N GLN A 309 6.27 -20.76 -26.75
CA GLN A 309 6.10 -19.33 -26.54
C GLN A 309 5.10 -19.02 -25.42
N ARG A 310 4.07 -19.86 -25.28
CA ARG A 310 3.07 -19.77 -24.21
C ARG A 310 3.59 -20.24 -22.84
N SER A 311 4.68 -21.00 -22.79
CA SER A 311 5.21 -21.51 -21.53
C SER A 311 5.91 -20.39 -20.74
N VAL A 312 5.62 -20.32 -19.43
CA VAL A 312 6.29 -19.38 -18.51
C VAL A 312 7.55 -20.00 -17.90
N ASP A 313 7.84 -21.26 -18.27
CA ASP A 313 8.99 -22.02 -17.79
C ASP A 313 10.23 -21.63 -18.61
N GLY A 314 10.82 -20.50 -18.24
CA GLY A 314 12.23 -20.28 -18.51
C GLY A 314 13.03 -21.30 -17.72
N TYR A 315 13.87 -22.09 -18.39
CA TYR A 315 14.98 -22.79 -17.74
C TYR A 315 15.76 -21.81 -16.85
N ALA A 316 15.58 -21.92 -15.52
CA ALA A 316 16.43 -21.34 -14.48
C ALA A 316 16.18 -22.05 -13.14
#